data_AF-A0A6G0VR09-F1
#
_entry.id   AF-A0A6G0VR09-F1
#
_cell.length_a   1.000
_cell.length_b   1.000
_cell.length_c   1.000
_cell.angle_alpha   90.00
_cell.angle_beta   90.00
_cell.angle_gamma   90.00
#
_symmetry.space_group_name_H-M   'P 1'
#
loop_
_entity.id
_entity.type
_entity.pdbx_description
1 polymer ?
#
loop_
_entity_poly.entity_id
_entity_poly.type
_entity_poly.pdbx_seq_one_letter_code
_entity_poly.pdbx_strand_id
1 'polypeptide(L)'
;DCWTVFKRSYLGMTSHWINPVSLERESCLLAIRRLKGSHTYDLLARTMESIYRMFGQSSGVEIVQDGSKKTDVEILQTIEDSIGEDYDENKEDTDDDADSEKDEDVSFSRISITQVLVNKELIGECTSNWDDCMVYNLPKHHRCASHTLNLIATADIEKALLPNVSKRPSMLNYRKQSRLTFSKCQALWNKQNRSSQIADTIKMNLGVYLKIPNQTRWNCWFDSSKFLLLHFKNSPSKFTKVCDALKLNRFSKNDIEFLEEYVVVMEPLCICLDVLQGEKNMYFGFLLPSITILLQKYDDIAKKNLIYCESLVTLIKANVEKRFKHFLTDPFLLSATVSHPFFKTIWLTDSDKKDKALSFFKKSCLEMFEQSNLPDSEVSDSNMSDDANNFFNWSENKSKVDLSLEQEITRYLSKSPTKNLNILNEMPTVKKVFLKCNTPLPSSAAVERIFSIGGAVLSKKRGRMNDTNFEYVLMLKCNKSLK
;
A
#
# COMPACT_ATOMS: atom_id res chain seq x y z
N ASP A 1 8.18 -2.25 -8.13
CA ASP A 1 8.82 -1.54 -7.00
C ASP A 1 10.32 -1.46 -7.27
N CYS A 2 10.99 -0.43 -6.76
CA CYS A 2 12.41 -0.17 -7.04
C CYS A 2 13.24 -0.18 -5.76
N TRP A 3 14.43 -0.75 -5.84
CA TRP A 3 15.37 -0.76 -4.73
C TRP A 3 16.81 -0.61 -5.22
N THR A 4 17.69 -0.15 -4.33
CA THR A 4 19.12 -0.06 -4.57
C THR A 4 19.88 -0.90 -3.55
N VAL A 5 20.87 -1.64 -4.03
CA VAL A 5 21.78 -2.48 -3.24
C VAL A 5 23.18 -2.45 -3.89
N PHE A 6 24.25 -2.26 -3.11
CA PHE A 6 25.63 -2.17 -3.63
C PHE A 6 25.80 -1.23 -4.83
N LYS A 7 25.24 -0.02 -4.75
CA LYS A 7 25.21 0.97 -5.85
C LYS A 7 24.50 0.46 -7.11
N ARG A 8 23.70 -0.61 -6.98
CA ARG A 8 22.88 -1.21 -8.03
C ARG A 8 21.39 -1.14 -7.71
N SER A 9 20.70 -0.31 -8.47
CA SER A 9 19.26 -0.13 -8.51
C SER A 9 18.57 -1.07 -9.49
N TYR A 10 17.44 -1.63 -9.07
CA TYR A 10 16.65 -2.61 -9.80
C TYR A 10 15.16 -2.25 -9.75
N LEU A 11 14.48 -2.45 -10.88
CA LEU A 11 13.03 -2.47 -10.99
C LEU A 11 12.55 -3.92 -10.95
N GLY A 12 11.82 -4.27 -9.88
CA GLY A 12 11.09 -5.53 -9.78
C GLY A 12 9.64 -5.36 -10.21
N MET A 13 9.18 -6.18 -11.14
CA MET A 13 7.80 -6.17 -11.63
C MET A 13 7.14 -7.53 -11.39
N THR A 14 5.95 -7.51 -10.80
CA THR A 14 5.16 -8.72 -10.47
C THR A 14 3.77 -8.61 -11.05
N SER A 15 3.25 -9.70 -11.60
CA SER A 15 1.84 -9.86 -11.96
C SER A 15 1.08 -10.48 -10.81
N HIS A 16 -0.17 -10.06 -10.62
CA HIS A 16 -1.09 -10.60 -9.63
C HIS A 16 -2.44 -10.80 -10.29
N TRP A 17 -3.07 -11.94 -10.02
CA TRP A 17 -4.42 -12.23 -10.49
C TRP A 17 -5.18 -13.04 -9.44
N ILE A 18 -6.50 -13.14 -9.61
CA ILE A 18 -7.35 -14.00 -8.80
C ILE A 18 -7.74 -15.18 -9.67
N ASN A 19 -7.47 -16.40 -9.20
CA ASN A 19 -7.88 -17.61 -9.89
C ASN A 19 -9.42 -17.67 -9.92
N PRO A 20 -10.06 -17.75 -11.10
CA PRO A 20 -11.52 -17.69 -11.20
C PRO A 20 -12.22 -18.90 -10.58
N VAL A 21 -11.53 -20.02 -10.35
CA VAL A 21 -12.11 -21.24 -9.75
C VAL A 21 -11.95 -21.24 -8.25
N SER A 22 -10.71 -21.10 -7.75
CA SER A 22 -10.43 -21.13 -6.31
C SER A 22 -10.73 -19.81 -5.61
N LEU A 23 -10.82 -18.70 -6.37
CA LEU A 23 -10.91 -17.33 -5.87
C LEU A 23 -9.70 -16.90 -5.03
N GLU A 24 -8.63 -17.71 -5.01
CA GLU A 24 -7.39 -17.40 -4.33
C GLU A 24 -6.52 -16.48 -5.19
N ARG A 25 -5.70 -15.67 -4.51
CA ARG A 25 -4.75 -14.79 -5.18
C ARG A 25 -3.50 -15.57 -5.57
N GLU A 26 -3.11 -15.41 -6.83
CA GLU A 26 -1.86 -15.89 -7.37
C GLU A 26 -0.97 -14.70 -7.77
N SER A 27 0.34 -14.91 -7.71
CA SER A 27 1.33 -13.88 -8.01
C SER A 27 2.54 -14.48 -8.70
N CYS A 28 3.08 -13.76 -9.67
CA CYS A 28 4.26 -14.16 -10.43
C CYS A 28 5.25 -12.99 -10.52
N LEU A 29 6.53 -13.25 -10.29
CA LEU A 29 7.59 -12.31 -10.65
C LEU A 29 7.76 -12.34 -12.17
N LEU A 30 7.61 -11.19 -12.82
CA LEU A 30 7.74 -11.04 -14.27
C LEU A 30 9.19 -10.74 -14.67
N ALA A 31 9.81 -9.77 -13.99
CA ALA A 31 11.16 -9.32 -14.33
C ALA A 31 11.82 -8.59 -13.16
N ILE A 32 13.15 -8.60 -13.19
CA ILE A 32 14.02 -7.78 -12.36
C ILE A 32 15.05 -7.09 -13.26
N ARG A 33 14.80 -5.83 -13.58
CA ARG A 33 15.64 -5.08 -14.52
C ARG A 33 16.55 -4.11 -13.79
N ARG A 34 17.83 -4.13 -14.15
CA ARG A 34 18.81 -3.15 -13.67
C ARG A 34 18.48 -1.77 -14.25
N LEU A 35 18.35 -0.76 -13.38
CA LEU A 35 18.21 0.64 -13.77
C LEU A 35 19.57 1.32 -13.72
N LYS A 36 20.02 1.90 -14.83
CA LYS A 36 21.31 2.61 -14.92
C LYS A 36 21.07 4.11 -15.00
N GLY A 37 21.92 4.89 -14.31
CA GLY A 37 21.81 6.35 -14.28
C GLY A 37 20.64 6.84 -13.44
N SER A 38 20.20 8.07 -13.71
CA SER A 38 19.10 8.72 -13.00
C SER A 38 17.79 7.98 -13.22
N HIS A 39 17.04 7.73 -12.14
CA HIS A 39 15.74 7.06 -12.19
C HIS A 39 14.63 8.03 -12.62
N THR A 40 14.72 8.53 -13.86
CA THR A 40 13.73 9.44 -14.43
C THR A 40 12.42 8.71 -14.79
N TYR A 41 11.37 9.50 -15.02
CA TYR A 41 10.09 8.99 -15.53
C TYR A 41 10.30 8.14 -16.79
N ASP A 42 11.02 8.64 -17.79
CA ASP A 42 11.21 7.96 -19.08
C ASP A 42 11.92 6.62 -18.94
N LEU A 43 12.96 6.56 -18.10
CA LEU A 43 13.68 5.32 -17.86
C LEU A 43 12.75 4.26 -17.25
N LEU A 44 11.94 4.64 -16.25
CA LEU A 44 11.00 3.72 -15.62
C LEU A 44 9.89 3.31 -16.59
N ALA A 45 9.28 4.27 -17.30
CA ALA A 45 8.20 4.04 -18.23
C ALA A 45 8.63 3.11 -19.38
N ARG A 46 9.77 3.40 -20.02
CA ARG A 46 10.35 2.55 -21.07
C ARG A 46 10.68 1.15 -20.58
N THR A 47 11.22 1.04 -19.36
CA THR A 47 11.55 -0.27 -18.79
C THR A 47 10.28 -1.08 -18.50
N MET A 48 9.23 -0.46 -17.96
CA MET A 48 7.94 -1.11 -17.72
C MET A 48 7.29 -1.55 -19.03
N GLU A 49 7.23 -0.67 -20.03
CA GLU A 49 6.68 -0.99 -21.36
C GLU A 49 7.43 -2.15 -22.02
N SER A 50 8.77 -2.15 -21.95
CA SER A 50 9.59 -3.26 -22.45
C SER A 50 9.19 -4.59 -21.82
N ILE A 51 9.00 -4.64 -20.50
CA ILE A 51 8.57 -5.87 -19.82
C ILE A 51 7.15 -6.24 -20.24
N TYR A 52 6.22 -5.28 -20.33
CA TYR A 52 4.85 -5.55 -20.80
C TYR A 52 4.85 -6.16 -22.20
N ARG A 53 5.63 -5.63 -23.14
CA ARG A 53 5.72 -6.16 -24.52
C ARG A 53 6.24 -7.60 -24.56
N MET A 54 7.22 -7.95 -23.72
CA MET A 54 7.76 -9.32 -23.65
C MET A 54 6.68 -10.36 -23.28
N PHE A 55 5.76 -10.02 -22.39
CA PHE A 55 4.68 -10.91 -21.95
C PHE A 55 3.39 -10.76 -22.77
N GLY A 56 3.16 -9.60 -23.40
CA GLY A 56 2.03 -9.35 -24.29
C GLY A 56 2.17 -10.06 -25.64
N GLN A 57 3.39 -10.17 -26.18
CA GLN A 57 3.65 -10.92 -27.42
C GLN A 57 3.54 -12.45 -27.26
N SER A 58 3.68 -12.97 -26.03
CA SER A 58 3.71 -14.41 -25.75
C SER A 58 2.37 -14.99 -25.31
N SER A 59 1.36 -14.15 -25.04
CA SER A 59 0.06 -14.60 -24.48
C SER A 59 -1.11 -14.56 -25.46
N GLY A 60 -0.98 -13.98 -26.65
CA GLY A 60 -2.11 -13.84 -27.59
C GLY A 60 -3.30 -13.05 -27.01
N VAL A 61 -3.11 -12.40 -25.86
CA VAL A 61 -4.12 -11.57 -25.19
C VAL A 61 -4.01 -10.19 -25.79
N GLU A 62 -4.94 -9.86 -26.69
CA GLU A 62 -5.26 -8.47 -26.98
C GLU A 62 -5.49 -7.76 -25.64
N ILE A 63 -4.67 -6.74 -25.37
CA ILE A 63 -4.88 -5.86 -24.23
C ILE A 63 -6.19 -5.12 -24.53
N VAL A 64 -7.32 -5.66 -24.08
CA VAL A 64 -8.63 -5.01 -24.16
C VAL A 64 -8.59 -3.81 -23.21
N GLN A 65 -8.17 -2.67 -23.76
CA GLN A 65 -8.34 -1.36 -23.15
C GLN A 65 -9.82 -1.00 -23.24
N ASP A 66 -10.46 -0.83 -22.09
CA ASP A 66 -11.81 -0.27 -21.98
C ASP A 66 -11.84 1.05 -22.77
N GLY A 67 -12.58 1.04 -23.88
CA GLY A 67 -12.75 2.20 -24.74
C GLY A 67 -13.58 3.26 -24.03
N SER A 68 -12.93 4.36 -23.64
CA SER A 68 -13.57 5.66 -23.61
C SER A 68 -12.52 6.71 -23.95
N LYS A 69 -12.55 7.20 -25.19
CA LYS A 69 -11.80 8.39 -25.62
C LYS A 69 -12.29 9.58 -24.79
N LYS A 70 -11.63 9.88 -23.68
CA LYS A 70 -11.69 11.22 -23.09
C LYS A 70 -10.56 12.01 -23.72
N THR A 71 -10.92 13.05 -24.46
CA THR A 71 -9.97 13.97 -25.09
C THR A 71 -9.15 14.70 -24.02
N ASP A 72 -7.86 14.88 -24.32
CA ASP A 72 -6.79 15.33 -23.42
C ASP A 72 -7.11 16.61 -22.61
N VAL A 73 -8.03 17.42 -23.11
CA VAL A 73 -8.46 18.69 -22.50
C VAL A 73 -9.28 18.48 -21.21
N GLU A 74 -10.08 17.41 -21.10
CA GLU A 74 -10.90 17.15 -19.89
C GLU A 74 -10.06 16.69 -18.68
N ILE A 75 -8.92 16.03 -18.96
CA ILE A 75 -8.01 15.51 -17.94
C ILE A 75 -7.17 16.65 -17.36
N LEU A 76 -6.78 17.62 -18.19
CA LEU A 76 -5.95 18.76 -17.79
C LEU A 76 -6.69 19.75 -16.88
N GLN A 77 -7.95 20.08 -17.21
CA GLN A 77 -8.76 21.02 -16.42
C GLN A 77 -9.02 20.55 -14.99
N THR A 78 -9.11 19.23 -14.76
CA THR A 78 -9.44 18.66 -13.43
C THR A 78 -8.22 18.65 -12.49
N ILE A 79 -7.01 18.84 -13.02
CA ILE A 79 -5.75 18.69 -12.26
C ILE A 79 -5.13 20.06 -11.94
N GLU A 80 -5.28 21.06 -12.80
CA GLU A 80 -4.78 22.44 -12.57
C GLU A 80 -5.39 23.10 -11.33
N ASP A 81 -6.62 22.77 -10.95
CA ASP A 81 -7.27 23.32 -9.74
C ASP A 81 -6.65 22.81 -8.41
N SER A 82 -5.70 21.87 -8.44
CA SER A 82 -5.34 21.08 -7.26
C SER A 82 -3.97 21.37 -6.63
N ILE A 83 -3.07 22.15 -7.24
CA ILE A 83 -1.71 22.35 -6.70
C ILE A 83 -1.24 23.78 -6.93
N GLY A 84 -1.28 24.58 -5.86
CA GLY A 84 -0.51 25.80 -5.71
C GLY A 84 0.60 25.62 -4.67
N GLU A 85 1.72 26.27 -4.97
CA GLU A 85 2.84 26.69 -4.09
C GLU A 85 4.00 25.69 -3.84
N ASP A 86 5.00 25.82 -4.72
CA ASP A 86 6.46 25.97 -4.57
C ASP A 86 7.20 25.35 -3.37
N TYR A 87 8.28 24.62 -3.69
CA TYR A 87 9.41 24.34 -2.79
C TYR A 87 10.74 24.75 -3.43
N ASP A 88 11.48 25.52 -2.63
CA ASP A 88 12.82 26.06 -2.83
C ASP A 88 13.90 24.98 -2.65
N GLU A 89 14.82 24.90 -3.61
CA GLU A 89 16.00 24.03 -3.60
C GLU A 89 17.07 24.60 -2.67
N ASN A 90 17.72 23.77 -1.85
CA ASN A 90 19.14 23.87 -1.51
C ASN A 90 19.52 22.79 -0.47
N LYS A 91 20.33 21.82 -0.89
CA LYS A 91 21.23 21.09 0.02
C LYS A 91 22.53 20.78 -0.71
N GLU A 92 23.59 21.44 -0.24
CA GLU A 92 24.98 21.19 -0.61
C GLU A 92 25.46 19.83 -0.08
N ASP A 93 26.18 19.14 -0.95
CA ASP A 93 26.95 17.94 -0.68
C ASP A 93 28.19 18.26 0.17
N THR A 94 28.51 17.39 1.13
CA THR A 94 29.88 17.26 1.65
C THR A 94 30.20 15.78 1.78
N ASP A 95 31.12 15.34 0.93
CA ASP A 95 31.85 14.08 0.99
C ASP A 95 32.73 14.05 2.25
N ASP A 96 32.81 12.89 2.90
CA ASP A 96 34.00 12.49 3.64
C ASP A 96 34.09 10.96 3.67
N ASP A 97 35.03 10.45 2.88
CA ASP A 97 35.52 9.07 2.87
C ASP A 97 36.34 8.79 4.13
N ALA A 98 35.98 7.75 4.87
CA ALA A 98 36.90 7.09 5.80
C ALA A 98 36.58 5.59 5.88
N ASP A 99 37.46 4.82 5.24
CA ASP A 99 37.55 3.35 5.32
C ASP A 99 37.51 2.88 6.77
N SER A 100 36.48 2.09 7.10
CA SER A 100 36.60 1.07 8.13
C SER A 100 35.81 -0.16 7.70
N GLU A 101 36.51 -1.27 7.49
CA GLU A 101 35.93 -2.60 7.31
C GLU A 101 35.10 -2.94 8.56
N LYS A 102 33.82 -2.60 8.50
CA LYS A 102 32.79 -3.09 9.41
C LYS A 102 31.80 -3.87 8.58
N ASP A 103 31.29 -4.93 9.17
CA ASP A 103 30.11 -5.64 8.67
C ASP A 103 28.90 -4.68 8.72
N GLU A 104 28.89 -3.69 7.84
CA GLU A 104 27.70 -2.92 7.53
C GLU A 104 26.73 -3.91 6.88
N ASP A 105 25.65 -4.16 7.59
CA ASP A 105 24.44 -4.75 7.04
C ASP A 105 24.19 -4.14 5.66
N VAL A 106 23.96 -5.00 4.68
CA VAL A 106 23.68 -4.56 3.30
C VAL A 106 22.41 -3.70 3.34
N SER A 107 22.59 -2.39 3.27
CA SER A 107 21.49 -1.43 3.33
C SER A 107 20.79 -1.38 1.98
N PHE A 108 19.51 -1.74 1.98
CA PHE A 108 18.62 -1.61 0.83
C PHE A 108 17.90 -0.27 0.92
N SER A 109 18.17 0.64 -0.02
CA SER A 109 17.41 1.88 -0.13
C SER A 109 16.26 1.70 -1.11
N ARG A 110 15.05 2.04 -0.67
CA ARG A 110 13.84 1.97 -1.52
C ARG A 110 13.71 3.26 -2.32
N ILE A 111 13.30 3.12 -3.58
CA ILE A 111 12.94 4.25 -4.43
C ILE A 111 11.43 4.24 -4.64
N SER A 112 10.74 5.30 -4.24
CA SER A 112 9.29 5.40 -4.42
C SER A 112 8.98 5.72 -5.89
N ILE A 113 8.65 4.68 -6.67
CA ILE A 113 8.21 4.81 -8.07
C ILE A 113 7.04 5.81 -8.17
N THR A 114 6.12 5.77 -7.21
CA THR A 114 4.95 6.66 -7.19
C THR A 114 5.33 8.14 -7.13
N GLN A 115 6.42 8.51 -6.46
CA GLN A 115 6.87 9.91 -6.43
C GLN A 115 7.46 10.32 -7.78
N VAL A 116 8.24 9.44 -8.41
CA VAL A 116 8.83 9.69 -9.74
C VAL A 116 7.77 9.80 -10.83
N LEU A 117 6.74 8.95 -10.79
CA LEU A 117 5.66 8.96 -11.78
C LEU A 117 4.69 10.16 -11.65
N VAL A 118 4.73 10.89 -10.52
CA VAL A 118 3.83 12.02 -10.24
C VAL A 118 4.50 13.38 -10.49
N ASN A 119 5.83 13.47 -10.39
CA ASN A 119 6.56 14.70 -10.64
C ASN A 119 6.72 14.98 -12.14
N LYS A 120 5.75 15.69 -12.73
CA LYS A 120 5.81 16.24 -14.09
C LYS A 120 6.70 17.48 -14.21
N GLU A 121 7.07 18.12 -13.10
CA GLU A 121 7.88 19.36 -13.07
C GLU A 121 9.35 19.17 -13.45
N LEU A 122 9.83 17.92 -13.58
CA LEU A 122 11.16 17.62 -14.15
C LEU A 122 11.14 17.48 -15.68
N ILE A 123 10.02 17.78 -16.35
CA ILE A 123 10.04 18.08 -17.78
C ILE A 123 10.73 19.45 -17.89
N GLY A 124 12.06 19.44 -17.81
CA GLY A 124 12.87 20.55 -18.27
C GLY A 124 12.40 20.93 -19.66
N GLU A 125 12.25 22.23 -19.90
CA GLU A 125 11.87 22.81 -21.19
C GLU A 125 12.47 21.98 -22.32
N CYS A 126 11.61 21.24 -23.04
CA CYS A 126 12.02 20.48 -24.21
C CYS A 126 12.46 21.48 -25.27
N THR A 127 13.76 21.75 -25.28
CA THR A 127 14.44 22.48 -26.34
C THR A 127 14.34 21.64 -27.61
N SER A 128 13.46 22.09 -28.51
CA SER A 128 13.51 21.85 -29.96
C SER A 128 14.00 20.46 -30.42
N ASN A 129 13.13 19.46 -30.37
CA ASN A 129 13.02 18.43 -31.40
C ASN A 129 11.67 17.72 -31.25
N TRP A 130 10.80 17.89 -32.24
CA TRP A 130 9.42 17.38 -32.27
C TRP A 130 9.30 15.84 -32.41
N ASP A 131 10.40 15.10 -32.20
CA ASP A 131 10.48 13.65 -32.44
C ASP A 131 10.60 12.80 -31.16
N ASP A 132 10.66 13.42 -29.96
CA ASP A 132 10.92 12.70 -28.69
C ASP A 132 9.81 12.86 -27.63
N CYS A 133 8.58 13.18 -28.06
CA CYS A 133 7.40 13.00 -27.20
C CYS A 133 6.98 11.53 -27.24
N MET A 134 7.79 10.64 -26.65
CA MET A 134 7.46 9.23 -26.48
C MET A 134 6.27 9.10 -25.53
N VAL A 135 5.06 9.00 -26.08
CA VAL A 135 3.85 8.73 -25.30
C VAL A 135 3.86 7.28 -24.85
N TYR A 136 4.27 7.03 -23.61
CA TYR A 136 4.24 5.70 -23.01
C TYR A 136 2.81 5.35 -22.56
N ASN A 137 2.27 4.23 -23.06
CA ASN A 137 0.98 3.71 -22.65
C ASN A 137 1.12 2.81 -21.41
N LEU A 138 1.14 3.42 -20.22
CA LEU A 138 1.17 2.70 -18.95
C LEU A 138 -0.25 2.42 -18.41
N PRO A 139 -0.48 1.26 -17.76
CA PRO A 139 -1.75 0.98 -17.11
C PRO A 139 -2.10 2.00 -16.01
N LYS A 140 -3.39 2.08 -15.66
CA LYS A 140 -3.87 2.93 -14.56
C LYS A 140 -3.08 2.65 -13.27
N HIS A 141 -2.45 3.69 -12.74
CA HIS A 141 -1.65 3.60 -11.53
C HIS A 141 -2.49 3.83 -10.27
N HIS A 142 -2.47 2.85 -9.35
CA HIS A 142 -3.03 2.97 -8.01
C HIS A 142 -1.90 3.23 -6.99
N ARG A 143 -2.00 4.29 -6.19
CA ARG A 143 -0.97 4.57 -5.16
C ARG A 143 -1.05 3.54 -4.04
N CYS A 144 0.12 3.10 -3.57
CA CYS A 144 0.23 2.11 -2.49
C CYS A 144 -0.26 2.68 -1.15
N ALA A 145 -1.33 2.10 -0.59
CA ALA A 145 -1.90 2.51 0.68
C ALA A 145 -0.93 2.29 1.85
N SER A 146 -0.19 1.17 1.86
CA SER A 146 0.83 0.92 2.89
C SER A 146 1.96 1.96 2.87
N HIS A 147 2.37 2.44 1.69
CA HIS A 147 3.33 3.54 1.59
C HIS A 147 2.74 4.83 2.16
N THR A 148 1.50 5.14 1.82
CA THR A 148 0.77 6.31 2.37
C THR A 148 0.68 6.25 3.90
N LEU A 149 0.33 5.09 4.49
CA LEU A 149 0.30 4.92 5.94
C LEU A 149 1.68 5.10 6.59
N ASN A 150 2.74 4.59 5.95
CA ASN A 150 4.11 4.82 6.43
C ASN A 150 4.49 6.30 6.38
N LEU A 151 4.15 7.03 5.32
CA LEU A 151 4.40 8.48 5.24
C LEU A 151 3.67 9.25 6.35
N ILE A 152 2.46 8.84 6.70
CA ILE A 152 1.72 9.43 7.84
C ILE A 152 2.47 9.18 9.15
N ALA A 153 2.98 7.95 9.33
CA ALA A 153 3.66 7.54 10.55
C ALA A 153 5.07 8.14 10.71
N THR A 154 5.66 8.66 9.63
CA THR A 154 7.02 9.22 9.62
C THR A 154 7.03 10.69 9.17
N ALA A 155 7.05 10.94 7.87
CA ALA A 155 7.28 12.25 7.27
C ALA A 155 6.27 13.31 7.73
N ASP A 156 4.99 12.95 7.84
CA ASP A 156 3.96 13.90 8.25
C ASP A 156 4.08 14.30 9.73
N ILE A 157 4.38 13.32 10.59
CA ILE A 157 4.63 13.56 12.01
C ILE A 157 5.89 14.41 12.17
N GLU A 158 6.99 14.07 11.49
CA GLU A 158 8.23 14.84 11.53
C GLU A 158 8.03 16.29 11.07
N LYS A 159 7.31 16.49 9.95
CA LYS A 159 6.95 17.82 9.46
C LYS A 159 6.13 18.62 10.48
N ALA A 160 5.16 17.98 11.12
CA ALA A 160 4.34 18.61 12.15
C ALA A 160 5.11 18.95 13.44
N LEU A 161 6.27 18.31 13.68
CA LEU A 161 7.16 18.57 14.81
C LEU A 161 8.21 19.66 14.51
N LEU A 162 8.27 20.21 13.29
CA LEU A 162 9.22 21.28 12.97
C LEU A 162 8.90 22.56 13.77
N PRO A 163 9.93 23.26 14.32
CA PRO A 163 9.73 24.42 15.18
C PRO A 163 8.91 25.54 14.54
N ASN A 164 9.04 25.71 13.22
CA ASN A 164 8.36 26.75 12.46
C ASN A 164 6.87 26.45 12.22
N VAL A 165 6.47 25.18 12.37
CA VAL A 165 5.11 24.67 12.11
C VAL A 165 4.34 24.46 13.41
N SER A 166 5.01 23.97 14.47
CA SER A 166 4.38 23.62 15.75
C SER A 166 4.12 24.84 16.65
N LYS A 167 3.11 25.67 16.35
CA LYS A 167 2.70 26.79 17.24
C LYS A 167 1.87 26.37 18.46
N ARG A 168 1.35 25.12 18.49
CA ARG A 168 0.48 24.62 19.57
C ARG A 168 1.31 24.14 20.79
N PRO A 169 1.01 24.59 22.02
CA PRO A 169 1.73 24.17 23.23
C PRO A 169 1.75 22.66 23.46
N SER A 170 0.64 21.98 23.17
CA SER A 170 0.48 20.54 23.33
C SER A 170 1.41 19.72 22.42
N MET A 171 1.56 20.12 21.15
CA MET A 171 2.52 19.50 20.22
C MET A 171 3.98 19.74 20.63
N LEU A 172 4.27 20.90 21.23
CA LEU A 172 5.61 21.19 21.74
C LEU A 172 5.96 20.30 22.94
N ASN A 173 4.99 20.04 23.82
CA ASN A 173 5.15 19.11 24.95
C ASN A 173 5.39 17.68 24.46
N TYR A 174 4.57 17.20 23.52
CA TYR A 174 4.80 15.91 22.86
C TYR A 174 6.20 15.83 22.23
N ARG A 175 6.62 16.87 21.49
CA ARG A 175 7.93 16.91 20.85
C ARG A 175 9.08 16.82 21.86
N LYS A 176 8.99 17.55 22.98
CA LYS A 176 10.03 17.52 24.02
C LYS A 176 10.10 16.13 24.66
N GLN A 177 8.96 15.59 25.10
CA GLN A 177 8.91 14.30 25.78
C GLN A 177 9.29 13.14 24.85
N SER A 178 8.81 13.15 23.59
CA SER A 178 9.14 12.12 22.60
C SER A 178 10.64 12.10 22.29
N ARG A 179 11.29 13.25 22.08
CA ARG A 179 12.74 13.32 21.84
C ARG A 179 13.55 12.81 23.02
N LEU A 180 13.18 13.20 24.24
CA LEU A 180 13.83 12.72 25.46
C LEU A 180 13.70 11.20 25.61
N THR A 181 12.49 10.67 25.45
CA THR A 181 12.24 9.23 25.63
C THR A 181 12.88 8.40 24.52
N PHE A 182 12.69 8.79 23.26
CA PHE A 182 13.21 8.06 22.11
C PHE A 182 14.73 8.12 22.00
N SER A 183 15.38 9.21 22.45
CA SER A 183 16.85 9.23 22.53
C SER A 183 17.39 8.19 23.52
N LYS A 184 16.71 7.95 24.65
CA LYS A 184 17.06 6.88 25.59
C LYS A 184 16.84 5.49 24.99
N CYS A 185 15.70 5.26 24.32
CA CYS A 185 15.44 4.00 23.61
C CYS A 185 16.51 3.73 22.54
N GLN A 186 16.84 4.74 21.73
CA GLN A 186 17.85 4.64 20.69
C GLN A 186 19.24 4.35 21.26
N ALA A 187 19.62 5.01 22.35
CA ALA A 187 20.90 4.76 23.00
C ALA A 187 21.02 3.30 23.48
N LEU A 188 19.93 2.73 24.01
CA LEU A 188 19.88 1.34 24.43
C LEU A 188 20.02 0.37 23.26
N TRP A 189 19.24 0.57 22.19
CA TRP A 189 19.32 -0.26 20.98
C TRP A 189 20.70 -0.19 20.32
N ASN A 190 21.27 1.02 20.20
CA ASN A 190 22.60 1.22 19.65
C ASN A 190 23.68 0.50 20.47
N LYS A 191 23.58 0.49 21.81
CA LYS A 191 24.53 -0.23 22.66
C LYS A 191 24.46 -1.74 22.47
N GLN A 192 23.25 -2.31 22.38
CA GLN A 192 23.09 -3.73 22.10
C GLN A 192 23.70 -4.12 20.74
N ASN A 193 23.46 -3.31 19.70
CA ASN A 193 23.98 -3.59 18.37
C ASN A 193 25.49 -3.50 18.25
N ARG A 194 26.14 -2.64 19.04
CA ARG A 194 27.58 -2.37 18.90
C ARG A 194 28.47 -3.34 19.66
N SER A 195 27.94 -4.16 20.57
CA SER A 195 28.75 -5.05 21.41
C SER A 195 28.02 -6.32 21.80
N SER A 196 28.61 -7.46 21.45
CA SER A 196 28.15 -8.79 21.87
C SER A 196 28.13 -8.94 23.39
N GLN A 197 29.14 -8.42 24.10
CA GLN A 197 29.21 -8.43 25.57
C GLN A 197 28.04 -7.66 26.20
N ILE A 198 27.67 -6.53 25.61
CA ILE A 198 26.48 -5.77 26.04
C ILE A 198 25.21 -6.56 25.75
N ALA A 199 25.09 -7.15 24.57
CA ALA A 199 23.93 -7.96 24.21
C ALA A 199 23.76 -9.16 25.17
N ASP A 200 24.84 -9.82 25.55
CA ASP A 200 24.82 -10.92 26.52
C ASP A 200 24.47 -10.43 27.92
N THR A 201 24.96 -9.25 28.33
CA THR A 201 24.56 -8.61 29.59
C THR A 201 23.06 -8.34 29.62
N ILE A 202 22.49 -7.84 28.52
CA ILE A 202 21.06 -7.61 28.38
C ILE A 202 20.29 -8.93 28.46
N LYS A 203 20.70 -9.95 27.71
CA LYS A 203 20.05 -11.27 27.73
C LYS A 203 20.13 -11.95 29.09
N MET A 204 21.25 -11.85 29.79
CA MET A 204 21.43 -12.40 31.13
C MET A 204 20.45 -11.77 32.14
N ASN A 205 20.21 -10.46 32.04
CA ASN A 205 19.33 -9.75 32.96
C ASN A 205 17.85 -9.82 32.56
N LEU A 206 17.52 -9.65 31.27
CA LEU A 206 16.13 -9.59 30.78
C LEU A 206 15.60 -10.95 30.30
N GLY A 207 16.47 -11.95 30.12
CA GLY A 207 16.14 -13.26 29.55
C GLY A 207 15.99 -13.26 28.02
N VAL A 208 16.10 -12.09 27.38
CA VAL A 208 15.84 -11.89 25.95
C VAL A 208 16.83 -10.87 25.37
N TYR A 209 17.11 -10.98 24.08
CA TYR A 209 17.69 -9.86 23.32
C TYR A 209 16.57 -8.86 23.00
N LEU A 210 16.87 -7.56 23.05
CA LEU A 210 15.90 -6.55 22.66
C LEU A 210 15.58 -6.65 21.18
N LYS A 211 14.31 -6.47 20.81
CA LYS A 211 13.93 -6.20 19.43
C LYS A 211 14.45 -4.83 19.05
N ILE A 212 15.15 -4.75 17.92
CA ILE A 212 15.86 -3.57 17.47
C ILE A 212 15.15 -2.98 16.26
N PRO A 213 14.95 -1.65 16.21
CA PRO A 213 14.35 -1.02 15.04
C PRO A 213 15.28 -1.16 13.83
N ASN A 214 14.73 -1.54 12.68
CA ASN A 214 15.40 -1.32 11.40
C ASN A 214 15.03 0.08 10.88
N GLN A 215 15.98 0.78 10.25
CA GLN A 215 15.72 2.13 9.72
C GLN A 215 14.72 2.13 8.56
N THR A 216 14.58 1.00 7.88
CA THR A 216 13.80 0.89 6.64
C THR A 216 12.28 0.81 6.84
N ARG A 217 11.79 0.47 8.05
CA ARG A 217 10.35 0.31 8.29
C ARG A 217 9.92 0.84 9.65
N TRP A 218 9.03 1.83 9.65
CA TRP A 218 8.49 2.44 10.86
C TRP A 218 7.80 1.44 11.81
N ASN A 219 7.13 0.41 11.29
CA ASN A 219 6.49 -0.61 12.14
C ASN A 219 7.49 -1.37 13.03
N CYS A 220 8.76 -1.51 12.61
CA CYS A 220 9.81 -2.10 13.44
C CYS A 220 10.19 -1.19 14.61
N TRP A 221 10.11 0.14 14.45
CA TRP A 221 10.24 1.09 15.56
C TRP A 221 9.12 0.93 16.57
N PHE A 222 7.88 0.88 16.08
CA PHE A 222 6.70 0.67 16.93
C PHE A 222 6.82 -0.65 17.71
N ASP A 223 7.12 -1.75 17.03
CA ASP A 223 7.27 -3.06 17.66
C ASP A 223 8.36 -3.10 18.73
N SER A 224 9.51 -2.47 18.44
CA SER A 224 10.62 -2.40 19.38
C SER A 224 10.27 -1.55 20.59
N SER A 225 9.53 -0.46 20.39
CA SER A 225 9.03 0.40 21.47
C SER A 225 8.01 -0.33 22.35
N LYS A 226 7.06 -1.05 21.73
CA LYS A 226 6.07 -1.88 22.42
C LYS A 226 6.74 -3.02 23.20
N PHE A 227 7.78 -3.63 22.64
CA PHE A 227 8.58 -4.64 23.31
C PHE A 227 9.30 -4.09 24.54
N LEU A 228 9.94 -2.91 24.42
CA LEU A 228 10.54 -2.24 25.57
C LEU A 228 9.52 -1.95 26.67
N LEU A 229 8.35 -1.40 26.31
CA LEU A 229 7.28 -1.11 27.26
C LEU A 229 6.83 -2.35 28.03
N LEU A 230 6.68 -3.49 27.35
CA LEU A 230 6.32 -4.76 27.99
C LEU A 230 7.35 -5.15 29.07
N HIS A 231 8.64 -5.02 28.77
CA HIS A 231 9.71 -5.34 29.72
C HIS A 231 9.83 -4.33 30.86
N PHE A 232 9.57 -3.04 30.60
CA PHE A 232 9.47 -2.03 31.66
C PHE A 232 8.39 -2.39 32.68
N LYS A 233 7.22 -2.84 32.22
CA LYS A 233 6.10 -3.24 33.09
C LYS A 233 6.37 -4.54 33.84
N ASN A 234 6.88 -5.55 33.14
CA ASN A 234 7.03 -6.89 33.72
C ASN A 234 8.26 -7.04 34.61
N SER A 235 9.31 -6.23 34.42
CA SER A 235 10.55 -6.35 35.18
C SER A 235 11.29 -5.01 35.36
N PRO A 236 10.71 -4.04 36.08
CA PRO A 236 11.31 -2.72 36.27
C PRO A 236 12.72 -2.77 36.89
N SER A 237 12.89 -3.58 37.95
CA SER A 237 14.16 -3.69 38.68
C SER A 237 15.30 -4.28 37.84
N LYS A 238 14.98 -5.27 36.99
CA LYS A 238 15.95 -5.87 36.06
C LYS A 238 16.37 -4.86 34.99
N PHE A 239 15.42 -4.08 34.49
CA PHE A 239 15.72 -3.05 33.50
C PHE A 239 16.59 -1.92 34.07
N THR A 240 16.34 -1.50 35.31
CA THR A 240 17.20 -0.54 36.01
C THR A 240 18.63 -1.05 36.14
N LYS A 241 18.82 -2.32 36.52
CA LYS A 241 20.15 -2.96 36.56
C LYS A 241 20.85 -2.95 35.19
N VAL A 242 20.10 -3.18 34.11
CA VAL A 242 20.62 -3.10 32.75
C VAL A 242 21.05 -1.68 32.40
N CYS A 243 20.23 -0.67 32.67
CA CYS A 243 20.62 0.73 32.45
C CYS A 243 21.90 1.09 33.21
N ASP A 244 22.02 0.67 34.47
CA ASP A 244 23.20 0.94 35.30
C ASP A 244 24.45 0.24 34.76
N ALA A 245 24.35 -1.06 34.45
CA ALA A 245 25.44 -1.84 33.88
C ALA A 245 25.94 -1.24 32.55
N LEU A 246 25.01 -0.69 31.75
CA LEU A 246 25.32 -0.06 30.47
C LEU A 246 25.71 1.41 30.58
N LYS A 247 25.70 1.99 31.78
CA LYS A 247 25.94 3.43 32.03
C LYS A 247 25.00 4.32 31.19
N LEU A 248 23.73 3.94 31.09
CA LEU A 248 22.69 4.68 30.40
C LEU A 248 21.79 5.43 31.38
N ASN A 249 21.25 6.57 30.93
CA ASN A 249 20.24 7.29 31.69
C ASN A 249 19.02 6.40 31.93
N ARG A 250 18.59 6.30 33.19
CA ARG A 250 17.39 5.56 33.56
C ARG A 250 16.14 6.21 32.96
N PHE A 251 15.12 5.39 32.74
CA PHE A 251 13.81 5.83 32.31
C PHE A 251 13.04 6.36 33.53
N SER A 252 12.51 7.57 33.41
CA SER A 252 11.66 8.21 34.41
C SER A 252 10.23 7.70 34.29
N LYS A 253 9.40 7.98 35.30
CA LYS A 253 7.96 7.69 35.26
C LYS A 253 7.28 8.30 34.03
N ASN A 254 7.63 9.56 33.71
CA ASN A 254 7.11 10.27 32.54
C ASN A 254 7.49 9.59 31.22
N ASP A 255 8.68 9.00 31.12
CA ASP A 255 9.11 8.27 29.92
C ASP A 255 8.26 7.00 29.71
N ILE A 256 7.92 6.30 30.79
CA ILE A 256 7.10 5.09 30.73
C ILE A 256 5.65 5.45 30.40
N GLU A 257 5.06 6.44 31.07
CA GLU A 257 3.70 6.94 30.78
C GLU A 257 3.58 7.45 29.33
N PHE A 258 4.59 8.17 28.84
CA PHE A 258 4.67 8.56 27.43
C PHE A 258 4.67 7.35 26.49
N LEU A 259 5.48 6.32 26.77
CA LEU A 259 5.53 5.12 25.93
C LEU A 259 4.20 4.35 25.95
N GLU A 260 3.50 4.33 27.09
CA GLU A 260 2.15 3.76 27.18
C GLU A 260 1.17 4.45 26.24
N GLU A 261 1.10 5.78 26.29
CA GLU A 261 0.24 6.54 25.38
C GLU A 261 0.68 6.39 23.93
N TYR A 262 1.98 6.48 23.65
CA TYR A 262 2.51 6.33 22.30
C TYR A 262 2.14 4.98 21.68
N VAL A 263 2.27 3.87 22.43
CA VAL A 263 1.88 2.55 21.96
C VAL A 263 0.38 2.49 21.68
N VAL A 264 -0.46 3.02 22.56
CA VAL A 264 -1.92 3.07 22.35
C VAL A 264 -2.30 3.86 21.10
N VAL A 265 -1.63 5.00 20.85
CA VAL A 265 -1.93 5.89 19.72
C VAL A 265 -1.43 5.30 18.39
N MET A 266 -0.23 4.72 18.36
CA MET A 266 0.33 4.20 17.11
C MET A 266 -0.16 2.78 16.74
N GLU A 267 -0.69 2.02 17.69
CA GLU A 267 -1.11 0.63 17.48
C GLU A 267 -2.18 0.46 16.39
N PRO A 268 -3.28 1.24 16.34
CA PRO A 268 -4.24 1.15 15.25
C PRO A 268 -3.62 1.34 13.87
N LEU A 269 -2.65 2.26 13.73
CA LEU A 269 -1.95 2.52 12.48
C LEU A 269 -1.10 1.32 12.07
N CYS A 270 -0.37 0.73 13.02
CA CYS A 270 0.45 -0.45 12.77
C CYS A 270 -0.42 -1.64 12.35
N ILE A 271 -1.51 -1.91 13.07
CA ILE A 271 -2.43 -3.01 12.75
C ILE A 271 -3.05 -2.80 11.36
N CYS A 272 -3.47 -1.58 11.02
CA CYS A 272 -4.03 -1.28 9.71
C CYS A 272 -2.99 -1.52 8.59
N LEU A 273 -1.75 -1.10 8.82
CA LEU A 273 -0.65 -1.35 7.89
C LEU A 273 -0.42 -2.87 7.70
N ASP A 274 -0.34 -3.64 8.78
CA ASP A 274 -0.11 -5.09 8.74
C ASP A 274 -1.26 -5.82 8.04
N VAL A 275 -2.51 -5.40 8.28
CA VAL A 275 -3.68 -5.93 7.56
C VAL A 275 -3.52 -5.70 6.06
N LEU A 276 -3.24 -4.47 5.62
CA LEU A 276 -3.14 -4.15 4.19
C LEU A 276 -1.90 -4.75 3.52
N GLN A 277 -0.86 -5.08 4.30
CA GLN A 277 0.33 -5.80 3.84
C GLN A 277 0.15 -7.33 3.80
N GLY A 278 -1.03 -7.83 4.19
CA GLY A 278 -1.34 -9.26 4.18
C GLY A 278 -1.14 -9.91 2.81
N GLU A 279 -0.67 -11.15 2.82
CA GLU A 279 -0.26 -11.85 1.59
C GLU A 279 -1.35 -12.73 1.00
N LYS A 280 -2.01 -13.52 1.85
CA LYS A 280 -3.03 -14.48 1.45
C LYS A 280 -4.38 -13.82 1.47
N ASN A 281 -5.12 -13.96 0.37
CA ASN A 281 -6.50 -13.50 0.24
C ASN A 281 -6.66 -12.01 0.59
N MET A 282 -5.65 -11.21 0.27
CA MET A 282 -5.74 -9.75 0.32
C MET A 282 -6.38 -9.26 -0.97
N TYR A 283 -7.48 -8.54 -0.86
CA TYR A 283 -8.23 -8.01 -2.00
C TYR A 283 -8.31 -6.50 -1.92
N PHE A 284 -8.49 -5.82 -3.05
CA PHE A 284 -8.54 -4.36 -3.03
C PHE A 284 -9.68 -3.82 -2.16
N GLY A 285 -10.79 -4.56 -2.06
CA GLY A 285 -11.92 -4.27 -1.18
C GLY A 285 -11.61 -4.27 0.32
N PHE A 286 -10.42 -4.69 0.78
CA PHE A 286 -10.00 -4.51 2.17
C PHE A 286 -9.63 -3.06 2.49
N LEU A 287 -9.30 -2.24 1.48
CA LEU A 287 -8.75 -0.90 1.70
C LEU A 287 -9.75 0.02 2.42
N LEU A 288 -10.95 0.21 1.87
CA LEU A 288 -11.90 1.17 2.44
C LEU A 288 -12.35 0.78 3.86
N PRO A 289 -12.75 -0.47 4.13
CA PRO A 289 -13.13 -0.88 5.48
C PRO A 289 -11.99 -0.71 6.48
N SER A 290 -10.74 -1.00 6.08
CA SER A 290 -9.57 -0.84 6.95
C SER A 290 -9.33 0.61 7.34
N ILE A 291 -9.45 1.54 6.38
CA ILE A 291 -9.30 2.98 6.63
C ILE A 291 -10.48 3.53 7.45
N THR A 292 -11.72 3.10 7.17
CA THR A 292 -12.89 3.52 7.95
C THR A 292 -12.79 3.08 9.40
N ILE A 293 -12.41 1.83 9.66
CA ILE A 293 -12.19 1.34 11.03
C ILE A 293 -11.01 2.06 11.70
N LEU A 294 -9.95 2.37 10.96
CA LEU A 294 -8.82 3.13 11.48
C LEU A 294 -9.26 4.51 11.99
N LEU A 295 -10.07 5.23 11.21
CA LEU A 295 -10.62 6.53 11.61
C LEU A 295 -11.53 6.41 12.85
N GLN A 296 -12.41 5.42 12.89
CA GLN A 296 -13.26 5.16 14.06
C GLN A 296 -12.43 4.85 15.32
N LYS A 297 -11.35 4.07 15.20
CA LYS A 297 -10.44 3.81 16.32
C LYS A 297 -9.78 5.09 16.84
N TYR A 298 -9.43 6.01 15.95
CA TYR A 298 -8.89 7.30 16.36
C TYR A 298 -9.95 8.21 17.00
N ASP A 299 -11.21 8.14 16.56
CA ASP A 299 -12.32 8.80 17.25
C ASP A 299 -12.49 8.30 18.68
N ASP A 300 -12.34 6.99 18.90
CA ASP A 300 -12.44 6.41 20.24
C ASP A 300 -11.23 6.72 21.11
N ILE A 301 -10.02 6.77 20.53
CA ILE A 301 -8.81 7.18 21.25
C ILE A 301 -8.86 8.67 21.60
N ALA A 302 -9.43 9.52 20.74
CA ALA A 302 -9.59 10.95 21.00
C ALA A 302 -10.52 11.24 22.20
N LYS A 303 -11.39 10.30 22.58
CA LYS A 303 -12.23 10.40 23.80
C LYS A 303 -11.47 10.07 25.09
N LYS A 304 -10.25 9.51 25.00
CA LYS A 304 -9.44 9.15 26.16
C LYS A 304 -8.69 10.38 26.69
N ASN A 305 -8.49 10.43 28.00
CA ASN A 305 -7.65 11.46 28.63
C ASN A 305 -6.17 11.11 28.41
N LEU A 306 -5.57 11.70 27.38
CA LEU A 306 -4.14 11.58 27.05
C LEU A 306 -3.39 12.82 27.54
N ILE A 307 -2.25 12.63 28.20
CA ILE A 307 -1.41 13.70 28.76
C ILE A 307 -0.39 14.18 27.73
N TYR A 308 0.22 13.25 26.99
CA TYR A 308 1.33 13.53 26.08
C TYR A 308 0.94 13.42 24.61
N CYS A 309 0.11 12.44 24.24
CA CYS A 309 -0.12 12.08 22.83
C CYS A 309 -1.44 12.59 22.24
N GLU A 310 -2.19 13.44 22.94
CA GLU A 310 -3.48 14.00 22.46
C GLU A 310 -3.33 14.63 21.07
N SER A 311 -2.34 15.51 20.90
CA SER A 311 -2.13 16.19 19.62
C SER A 311 -1.62 15.27 18.51
N LEU A 312 -0.95 14.17 18.86
CA LEU A 312 -0.55 13.15 17.91
C LEU A 312 -1.77 12.44 17.32
N VAL A 313 -2.79 12.15 18.15
CA VAL A 313 -4.06 11.54 17.70
C VAL A 313 -4.76 12.43 16.67
N THR A 314 -4.95 13.71 17.00
CA THR A 314 -5.59 14.67 16.09
C THR A 314 -4.83 14.79 14.77
N LEU A 315 -3.49 14.83 14.84
CA LEU A 315 -2.63 14.93 13.67
C LEU A 315 -2.76 13.70 12.77
N ILE A 316 -2.63 12.49 13.33
CA ILE A 316 -2.72 11.26 12.54
C ILE A 316 -4.08 11.14 11.90
N LYS A 317 -5.16 11.37 12.65
CA LYS A 317 -6.53 11.32 12.12
C LYS A 317 -6.70 12.26 10.93
N ALA A 318 -6.32 13.53 11.07
CA ALA A 318 -6.43 14.52 10.01
C ALA A 318 -5.60 14.14 8.77
N ASN A 319 -4.41 13.57 8.96
CA ASN A 319 -3.55 13.14 7.85
C ASN A 319 -4.11 11.89 7.13
N VAL A 320 -4.70 10.94 7.88
CA VAL A 320 -5.40 9.80 7.28
C VAL A 320 -6.59 10.29 6.44
N GLU A 321 -7.43 11.17 6.99
CA GLU A 321 -8.56 11.74 6.24
C GLU A 321 -8.10 12.46 4.98
N LYS A 322 -7.07 13.32 5.09
CA LYS A 322 -6.53 14.08 3.97
C LYS A 322 -5.98 13.18 2.87
N ARG A 323 -5.11 12.22 3.22
CA ARG A 323 -4.42 11.38 2.22
C ARG A 323 -5.31 10.31 1.61
N PHE A 324 -6.33 9.83 2.33
CA PHE A 324 -7.27 8.82 1.85
C PHE A 324 -8.60 9.38 1.32
N LYS A 325 -8.82 10.70 1.37
CA LYS A 325 -10.07 11.35 0.91
C LYS A 325 -10.53 10.84 -0.45
N HIS A 326 -9.64 10.84 -1.44
CA HIS A 326 -9.96 10.42 -2.81
C HIS A 326 -10.25 8.91 -2.91
N PHE A 327 -9.59 8.08 -2.11
CA PHE A 327 -9.82 6.64 -2.09
C PHE A 327 -11.22 6.30 -1.56
N LEU A 328 -11.65 6.98 -0.50
CA LEU A 328 -12.97 6.79 0.11
C LEU A 328 -14.14 7.12 -0.84
N THR A 329 -13.87 7.92 -1.88
CA THR A 329 -14.87 8.31 -2.89
C THR A 329 -14.68 7.64 -4.25
N ASP A 330 -13.64 6.82 -4.44
CA ASP A 330 -13.32 6.19 -5.72
C ASP A 330 -14.37 5.11 -6.07
N PRO A 331 -15.13 5.28 -7.16
CA PRO A 331 -16.11 4.29 -7.60
C PRO A 331 -15.54 2.88 -7.74
N PHE A 332 -14.29 2.76 -8.22
CA PHE A 332 -13.65 1.46 -8.44
C PHE A 332 -13.43 0.71 -7.11
N LEU A 333 -12.99 1.44 -6.07
CA LEU A 333 -12.77 0.87 -4.73
C LEU A 333 -14.08 0.59 -3.99
N LEU A 334 -15.10 1.43 -4.19
CA LEU A 334 -16.43 1.18 -3.67
C LEU A 334 -16.99 -0.11 -4.26
N SER A 335 -16.93 -0.29 -5.58
CA SER A 335 -17.34 -1.53 -6.25
C SER A 335 -16.49 -2.74 -5.79
N ALA A 336 -15.17 -2.57 -5.61
CA ALA A 336 -14.30 -3.63 -5.07
C ALA A 336 -14.74 -4.09 -3.67
N THR A 337 -15.07 -3.14 -2.80
CA THR A 337 -15.45 -3.41 -1.40
C THR A 337 -16.84 -4.03 -1.31
N VAL A 338 -17.82 -3.49 -2.06
CA VAL A 338 -19.22 -3.97 -2.03
C VAL A 338 -19.33 -5.37 -2.65
N SER A 339 -18.57 -5.65 -3.70
CA SER A 339 -18.51 -6.99 -4.32
C SER A 339 -17.83 -8.05 -3.44
N HIS A 340 -17.15 -7.66 -2.35
CA HIS A 340 -16.52 -8.60 -1.43
C HIS A 340 -17.53 -9.15 -0.40
N PRO A 341 -17.79 -10.48 -0.35
CA PRO A 341 -18.83 -11.08 0.49
C PRO A 341 -18.70 -10.80 2.00
N PHE A 342 -17.47 -10.59 2.48
CA PHE A 342 -17.20 -10.29 3.90
C PHE A 342 -17.61 -8.87 4.32
N PHE A 343 -17.54 -7.89 3.42
CA PHE A 343 -17.76 -6.48 3.76
C PHE A 343 -19.13 -6.00 3.30
N LYS A 344 -19.46 -6.23 2.03
CA LYS A 344 -20.66 -5.67 1.37
C LYS A 344 -20.80 -4.19 1.72
N THR A 345 -21.87 -3.84 2.44
CA THR A 345 -22.12 -2.48 2.93
C THR A 345 -22.03 -2.34 4.46
N ILE A 346 -21.62 -3.37 5.21
CA ILE A 346 -21.65 -3.35 6.70
C ILE A 346 -20.74 -2.26 7.28
N TRP A 347 -19.63 -1.97 6.61
CA TRP A 347 -18.64 -0.99 7.07
C TRP A 347 -19.11 0.47 6.93
N LEU A 348 -20.25 0.70 6.26
CA LEU A 348 -20.85 2.03 6.07
C LEU A 348 -21.98 2.24 7.07
N THR A 349 -21.79 3.19 7.99
CA THR A 349 -22.82 3.62 8.96
C THR A 349 -23.73 4.71 8.40
N ASP A 350 -23.25 5.45 7.41
CA ASP A 350 -23.92 6.59 6.78
C ASP A 350 -24.76 6.12 5.59
N SER A 351 -26.06 6.45 5.58
CA SER A 351 -27.00 6.04 4.54
C SER A 351 -26.62 6.59 3.17
N ASP A 352 -26.19 7.85 3.10
CA ASP A 352 -25.87 8.50 1.82
C ASP A 352 -24.65 7.84 1.16
N LYS A 353 -23.63 7.53 1.98
CA LYS A 353 -22.44 6.81 1.51
C LYS A 353 -22.77 5.38 1.08
N LYS A 354 -23.69 4.73 1.80
CA LYS A 354 -24.17 3.39 1.46
C LYS A 354 -24.89 3.38 0.11
N ASP A 355 -25.79 4.32 -0.12
CA ASP A 355 -26.54 4.43 -1.37
C ASP A 355 -25.61 4.76 -2.55
N LYS A 356 -24.63 5.65 -2.33
CA LYS A 356 -23.59 5.94 -3.32
C LYS A 356 -22.70 4.74 -3.63
N ALA A 357 -22.33 3.93 -2.63
CA ALA A 357 -21.53 2.72 -2.86
C ALA A 357 -22.33 1.67 -3.65
N LEU A 358 -23.62 1.52 -3.32
CA LEU A 358 -24.52 0.60 -4.01
C LEU A 358 -24.78 1.02 -5.46
N SER A 359 -24.93 2.32 -5.73
CA SER A 359 -25.16 2.80 -7.10
C SER A 359 -23.95 2.54 -8.01
N PHE A 360 -22.72 2.77 -7.53
CA PHE A 360 -21.52 2.43 -8.29
C PHE A 360 -21.37 0.92 -8.49
N PHE A 361 -21.64 0.12 -7.46
CA PHE A 361 -21.60 -1.34 -7.59
C PHE A 361 -22.61 -1.85 -8.62
N LYS A 362 -23.87 -1.37 -8.56
CA LYS A 362 -24.91 -1.72 -9.55
C LYS A 362 -24.48 -1.34 -10.97
N LYS A 363 -23.89 -0.14 -11.15
CA LYS A 363 -23.34 0.29 -12.44
C LYS A 363 -22.25 -0.65 -12.94
N SER A 364 -21.29 -1.02 -12.08
CA SER A 364 -20.24 -1.98 -12.45
C SER A 364 -20.80 -3.36 -12.81
N CYS A 365 -21.86 -3.80 -12.14
CA CYS A 365 -22.56 -5.05 -12.49
C CYS A 365 -23.21 -4.97 -13.87
N LEU A 366 -23.91 -3.85 -14.17
CA LEU A 366 -24.51 -3.61 -15.49
C LEU A 366 -23.46 -3.66 -16.60
N GLU A 367 -22.36 -2.92 -16.43
CA GLU A 367 -21.24 -2.90 -17.40
C GLU A 367 -20.67 -4.31 -17.66
N MET A 368 -20.48 -5.12 -16.59
CA MET A 368 -19.98 -6.50 -16.74
C MET A 368 -20.99 -7.45 -17.37
N PHE A 369 -22.29 -7.22 -17.13
CA PHE A 369 -23.36 -8.02 -17.68
C PHE A 369 -23.49 -7.79 -19.19
N GLU A 370 -23.52 -6.52 -19.61
CA GLU A 370 -23.57 -6.10 -21.01
C GLU A 370 -22.38 -6.64 -21.81
N GLN A 371 -21.16 -6.54 -21.27
CA GLN A 371 -19.95 -7.09 -21.92
C GLN A 371 -20.03 -8.60 -22.16
N SER A 372 -20.75 -9.34 -21.33
CA SER A 372 -20.90 -10.79 -21.51
C SER A 372 -22.05 -11.23 -22.40
N ASN A 373 -22.95 -10.32 -22.75
CA ASN A 373 -24.10 -10.57 -23.62
C ASN A 373 -24.00 -9.80 -24.93
N LEU A 374 -22.80 -9.37 -25.32
CA LEU A 374 -22.55 -8.91 -26.69
C LEU A 374 -22.93 -10.06 -27.63
N PRO A 375 -23.83 -9.84 -28.61
CA PRO A 375 -24.25 -10.89 -29.51
C PRO A 375 -23.07 -11.27 -30.41
N ASP A 376 -22.60 -12.51 -30.30
CA ASP A 376 -21.88 -13.15 -31.38
C ASP A 376 -22.74 -13.00 -32.65
N SER A 377 -22.15 -12.41 -33.69
CA SER A 377 -22.87 -12.14 -34.93
C SER A 377 -23.36 -13.45 -35.58
N GLU A 378 -24.65 -13.44 -35.90
CA GLU A 378 -25.39 -14.29 -36.85
C GLU A 378 -25.50 -15.79 -36.53
N VAL A 379 -26.73 -16.29 -36.26
CA VAL A 379 -27.54 -17.01 -37.26
C VAL A 379 -29.04 -16.84 -36.92
N SER A 380 -29.80 -16.55 -37.95
CA SER A 380 -31.26 -16.53 -38.06
C SER A 380 -31.98 -17.72 -37.43
N ASP A 381 -33.12 -17.46 -36.78
CA ASP A 381 -34.29 -18.30 -37.02
C ASP A 381 -35.58 -17.45 -36.93
N SER A 382 -36.14 -17.15 -38.09
CA SER A 382 -37.42 -16.49 -38.25
C SER A 382 -38.53 -17.51 -37.95
N ASN A 383 -38.98 -17.57 -36.70
CA ASN A 383 -40.22 -18.26 -36.37
C ASN A 383 -41.33 -17.23 -36.09
N MET A 384 -42.38 -17.37 -36.88
CA MET A 384 -43.64 -16.63 -36.84
C MET A 384 -44.21 -16.55 -35.42
N SER A 385 -44.38 -15.35 -34.87
CA SER A 385 -45.27 -15.15 -33.72
C SER A 385 -46.03 -13.82 -33.83
N ASP A 386 -47.35 -13.93 -33.68
CA ASP A 386 -48.41 -12.93 -33.62
C ASP A 386 -48.01 -11.44 -33.59
N ASP A 387 -48.50 -10.70 -34.61
CA ASP A 387 -48.40 -9.23 -34.74
C ASP A 387 -48.96 -8.46 -33.53
N ALA A 388 -49.82 -9.08 -32.71
CA ALA A 388 -50.33 -8.45 -31.49
C ALA A 388 -49.25 -8.31 -30.39
N ASN A 389 -48.28 -9.23 -30.31
CA ASN A 389 -47.19 -9.15 -29.33
C ASN A 389 -46.10 -8.16 -29.76
N ASN A 390 -45.98 -7.87 -31.06
CA ASN A 390 -45.08 -6.83 -31.58
C ASN A 390 -45.56 -5.39 -31.33
N PHE A 391 -46.81 -5.19 -30.89
CA PHE A 391 -47.34 -3.86 -30.56
C PHE A 391 -46.68 -3.26 -29.30
N PHE A 392 -46.23 -4.10 -28.36
CA PHE A 392 -45.52 -3.71 -27.14
C PHE A 392 -44.10 -4.30 -27.11
N ASN A 393 -43.38 -4.21 -28.22
CA ASN A 393 -42.01 -4.70 -28.41
C ASN A 393 -40.97 -4.13 -27.41
N TRP A 394 -41.28 -3.06 -26.67
CA TRP A 394 -40.45 -2.57 -25.55
C TRP A 394 -40.48 -3.47 -24.30
N SER A 395 -41.46 -4.39 -24.21
CA SER A 395 -41.71 -5.16 -22.98
C SER A 395 -40.88 -6.44 -22.88
N GLU A 396 -40.34 -6.98 -23.97
CA GLU A 396 -39.89 -8.37 -24.00
C GLU A 396 -38.38 -8.61 -23.82
N ASN A 397 -37.51 -7.68 -24.26
CA ASN A 397 -36.06 -7.92 -24.27
C ASN A 397 -35.25 -7.11 -23.24
N LYS A 398 -35.62 -5.85 -22.96
CA LYS A 398 -34.90 -5.02 -21.98
C LYS A 398 -35.25 -5.38 -20.53
N SER A 399 -36.51 -5.79 -20.31
CA SER A 399 -37.06 -6.09 -18.98
C SER A 399 -36.50 -7.38 -18.37
N LYS A 400 -36.42 -8.48 -19.13
CA LYS A 400 -35.98 -9.79 -18.62
C LYS A 400 -34.51 -9.80 -18.20
N VAL A 401 -33.68 -9.10 -18.97
CA VAL A 401 -32.24 -8.93 -18.72
C VAL A 401 -32.00 -8.13 -17.45
N ASP A 402 -32.61 -6.95 -17.32
CA ASP A 402 -32.50 -6.11 -16.12
C ASP A 402 -33.06 -6.82 -14.88
N LEU A 403 -34.19 -7.53 -15.02
CA LEU A 403 -34.79 -8.32 -13.93
C LEU A 403 -33.87 -9.43 -13.42
N SER A 404 -33.17 -10.15 -14.31
CA SER A 404 -32.24 -11.22 -13.91
C SER A 404 -31.04 -10.67 -13.12
N LEU A 405 -30.48 -9.55 -13.57
CA LEU A 405 -29.36 -8.91 -12.90
C LEU A 405 -29.77 -8.32 -11.54
N GLU A 406 -30.91 -7.63 -11.48
CA GLU A 406 -31.43 -7.08 -10.23
C GLU A 406 -31.74 -8.18 -9.21
N GLN A 407 -32.27 -9.32 -9.65
CA GLN A 407 -32.48 -10.49 -8.79
C GLN A 407 -31.15 -11.05 -8.25
N GLU A 408 -30.11 -11.16 -9.09
CA GLU A 408 -28.77 -11.61 -8.67
C GLU A 408 -28.19 -10.67 -7.61
N ILE A 409 -28.20 -9.36 -7.87
CA ILE A 409 -27.70 -8.32 -6.96
C ILE A 409 -28.47 -8.35 -5.63
N THR A 410 -29.80 -8.43 -5.69
CA THR A 410 -30.65 -8.47 -4.49
C THR A 410 -30.38 -9.73 -3.68
N ARG A 411 -30.25 -10.89 -4.33
CA ARG A 411 -29.90 -12.17 -3.69
C ARG A 411 -28.51 -12.12 -3.05
N TYR A 412 -27.55 -11.45 -3.67
CA TYR A 412 -26.22 -11.26 -3.10
C TYR A 412 -26.27 -10.36 -1.84
N LEU A 413 -26.98 -9.23 -1.91
CA LEU A 413 -27.07 -8.26 -0.81
C LEU A 413 -27.90 -8.77 0.38
N SER A 414 -28.89 -9.64 0.15
CA SER A 414 -29.73 -10.20 1.22
C SER A 414 -29.03 -11.29 2.04
N LYS A 415 -28.06 -12.00 1.46
CA LYS A 415 -27.25 -12.99 2.20
C LYS A 415 -26.43 -12.29 3.30
N SER A 416 -26.25 -12.94 4.45
CA SER A 416 -25.36 -12.42 5.50
C SER A 416 -23.90 -12.36 5.02
N PRO A 417 -23.10 -11.39 5.50
CA PRO A 417 -21.69 -11.34 5.14
C PRO A 417 -20.89 -12.52 5.68
N THR A 418 -19.96 -12.99 4.85
CA THR A 418 -19.18 -14.20 5.14
C THR A 418 -17.76 -14.07 4.60
N LYS A 419 -16.83 -14.78 5.25
CA LYS A 419 -15.46 -14.93 4.75
C LYS A 419 -15.37 -15.96 3.62
N ASN A 420 -16.40 -16.79 3.43
CA ASN A 420 -16.40 -17.81 2.39
C ASN A 420 -16.75 -17.20 1.01
N LEU A 421 -15.77 -17.20 0.11
CA LEU A 421 -15.91 -16.62 -1.22
C LEU A 421 -16.69 -17.52 -2.21
N ASN A 422 -16.90 -18.80 -1.89
CA ASN A 422 -17.59 -19.74 -2.79
C ASN A 422 -19.03 -19.32 -3.12
N ILE A 423 -19.63 -18.44 -2.31
CA ILE A 423 -20.94 -17.84 -2.60
C ILE A 423 -20.95 -17.09 -3.95
N LEU A 424 -19.81 -16.56 -4.37
CA LEU A 424 -19.68 -15.88 -5.67
C LEU A 424 -19.84 -16.84 -6.84
N ASN A 425 -19.64 -18.16 -6.67
CA ASN A 425 -19.87 -19.13 -7.74
C ASN A 425 -21.35 -19.24 -8.13
N GLU A 426 -22.26 -18.88 -7.23
CA GLU A 426 -23.70 -18.82 -7.50
C GLU A 426 -24.14 -17.48 -8.13
N MET A 427 -23.23 -16.50 -8.24
CA MET A 427 -23.51 -15.11 -8.65
C MET A 427 -22.53 -14.70 -9.76
N PRO A 428 -22.77 -15.09 -11.03
CA PRO A 428 -21.80 -14.96 -12.10
C PRO A 428 -21.41 -13.51 -12.39
N THR A 429 -22.35 -12.56 -12.34
CA THR A 429 -22.08 -11.14 -12.62
C THR A 429 -21.33 -10.50 -11.46
N VAL A 430 -21.77 -10.74 -10.23
CA VAL A 430 -21.08 -10.24 -9.03
C VAL A 430 -19.67 -10.80 -8.94
N LYS A 431 -19.47 -12.07 -9.33
CA LYS A 431 -18.14 -12.70 -9.41
C LYS A 431 -17.24 -12.01 -10.43
N LYS A 432 -17.74 -11.63 -11.61
CA LYS A 432 -16.96 -10.88 -12.60
C LYS A 432 -16.53 -9.51 -12.07
N VAL A 433 -17.45 -8.77 -11.43
CA VAL A 433 -17.12 -7.50 -10.78
C VAL A 433 -16.08 -7.70 -9.67
N PHE A 434 -16.26 -8.74 -8.84
CA PHE A 434 -15.31 -9.09 -7.81
C PHE A 434 -13.91 -9.32 -8.40
N LEU A 435 -13.79 -10.17 -9.42
CA LEU A 435 -12.51 -10.46 -10.07
C LEU A 435 -11.87 -9.20 -10.68
N LYS A 436 -12.63 -8.38 -11.42
CA LYS A 436 -12.13 -7.14 -12.04
C LYS A 436 -11.64 -6.13 -10.99
N CYS A 437 -12.46 -5.85 -9.98
CA CYS A 437 -12.20 -4.78 -9.03
C CYS A 437 -11.28 -5.18 -7.87
N ASN A 438 -11.21 -6.47 -7.50
CA ASN A 438 -10.40 -6.93 -6.37
C ASN A 438 -9.01 -7.46 -6.75
N THR A 439 -8.71 -7.60 -8.05
CA THR A 439 -7.38 -8.02 -8.53
C THR A 439 -6.26 -7.06 -8.12
N PRO A 440 -6.42 -5.72 -8.15
CA PRO A 440 -5.39 -4.81 -7.64
C PRO A 440 -5.06 -5.03 -6.16
N LEU A 441 -3.86 -4.60 -5.75
CA LEU A 441 -3.39 -4.70 -4.37
C LEU A 441 -3.40 -3.33 -3.68
N PRO A 442 -3.81 -3.26 -2.39
CA PRO A 442 -3.65 -2.05 -1.60
C PRO A 442 -2.18 -1.79 -1.22
N SER A 443 -1.32 -2.81 -1.31
CA SER A 443 0.08 -2.75 -0.88
C SER A 443 1.04 -3.33 -1.92
N SER A 444 2.20 -2.70 -2.05
CA SER A 444 3.35 -3.22 -2.79
C SER A 444 4.20 -4.22 -1.98
N ALA A 445 3.76 -4.63 -0.78
CA ALA A 445 4.49 -5.54 0.12
C ALA A 445 4.84 -6.89 -0.50
N ALA A 446 4.05 -7.40 -1.46
CA ALA A 446 4.38 -8.61 -2.20
C ALA A 446 5.75 -8.50 -2.92
N VAL A 447 6.09 -7.30 -3.41
CA VAL A 447 7.38 -7.04 -4.06
C VAL A 447 8.51 -6.84 -3.03
N GLU A 448 8.21 -6.35 -1.83
CA GLU A 448 9.23 -6.19 -0.78
C GLU A 448 9.87 -7.52 -0.33
N ARG A 449 9.13 -8.64 -0.40
CA ARG A 449 9.69 -9.97 -0.11
C ARG A 449 10.68 -10.42 -1.18
N ILE A 450 10.45 -10.08 -2.44
CA ILE A 450 11.43 -10.32 -3.51
C ILE A 450 12.73 -9.61 -3.18
N PHE A 451 12.68 -8.44 -2.54
CA PHE A 451 13.88 -7.71 -2.14
C PHE A 451 14.59 -8.36 -0.96
N SER A 452 13.84 -8.91 0.00
CA SER A 452 14.42 -9.71 1.09
C SER A 452 15.15 -10.96 0.56
N ILE A 453 14.52 -11.69 -0.38
CA ILE A 453 15.16 -12.81 -1.07
C ILE A 453 16.36 -12.32 -1.90
N GLY A 454 16.21 -11.16 -2.54
CA GLY A 454 17.24 -10.46 -3.30
C GLY A 454 18.48 -10.18 -2.47
N GLY A 455 18.35 -9.70 -1.24
CA GLY A 455 19.48 -9.47 -0.33
C GLY A 455 20.17 -10.75 0.15
N ALA A 456 19.44 -11.86 0.25
CA ALA A 456 20.08 -13.15 0.51
C ALA A 456 20.85 -13.67 -0.71
N VAL A 457 20.43 -13.32 -1.93
CA VAL A 457 21.10 -13.75 -3.18
C VAL A 457 22.30 -12.86 -3.50
N LEU A 458 22.10 -11.55 -3.47
CA LEU A 458 23.10 -10.52 -3.74
C LEU A 458 23.64 -10.04 -2.39
N SER A 459 24.62 -10.78 -1.89
CA SER A 459 25.35 -10.50 -0.65
C SER A 459 26.79 -10.04 -0.94
N LYS A 460 27.51 -9.51 0.06
CA LYS A 460 28.93 -9.11 -0.11
C LYS A 460 29.78 -10.23 -0.70
N LYS A 461 29.55 -11.48 -0.26
CA LYS A 461 30.24 -12.69 -0.76
C LYS A 461 29.83 -13.10 -2.18
N ARG A 462 28.72 -12.57 -2.71
CA ARG A 462 28.17 -12.87 -4.05
C ARG A 462 28.05 -11.63 -4.94
N GLY A 463 28.71 -10.52 -4.58
CA GLY A 463 28.58 -9.22 -5.27
C GLY A 463 29.00 -9.23 -6.74
N ARG A 464 29.82 -10.21 -7.16
CA ARG A 464 30.26 -10.43 -8.55
C ARG A 464 29.19 -11.04 -9.48
N MET A 465 28.00 -11.36 -8.96
CA MET A 465 26.90 -11.87 -9.79
C MET A 465 26.47 -10.81 -10.82
N ASN A 466 26.46 -11.18 -12.10
CA ASN A 466 25.97 -10.32 -13.17
C ASN A 466 24.44 -10.09 -13.02
N ASP A 467 23.92 -9.02 -13.64
CA ASP A 467 22.51 -8.63 -13.52
C ASP A 467 21.56 -9.74 -14.02
N THR A 468 21.92 -10.38 -15.12
CA THR A 468 21.11 -11.42 -15.77
C THR A 468 20.97 -12.68 -14.90
N ASN A 469 22.06 -13.18 -14.33
CA ASN A 469 22.02 -14.35 -13.44
C ASN A 469 21.30 -14.01 -12.14
N PHE A 470 21.43 -12.78 -11.64
CA PHE A 470 20.70 -12.33 -10.47
C PHE A 470 19.19 -12.38 -10.71
N GLU A 471 18.74 -11.84 -11.85
CA GLU A 471 17.35 -11.93 -12.27
C GLU A 471 16.90 -13.38 -12.41
N TYR A 472 17.63 -14.24 -13.11
CA TYR A 472 17.25 -15.65 -13.26
C TYR A 472 17.15 -16.39 -11.93
N VAL A 473 18.07 -16.16 -10.99
CA VAL A 473 18.01 -16.78 -9.66
C VAL A 473 16.77 -16.34 -8.90
N LEU A 474 16.40 -15.06 -8.99
CA LEU A 474 15.20 -14.56 -8.33
C LEU A 474 13.92 -15.04 -9.01
N MET A 475 13.87 -15.08 -10.33
CA MET A 475 12.77 -15.70 -11.09
C MET A 475 12.54 -17.15 -10.64
N LEU A 476 13.59 -17.96 -10.60
CA LEU A 476 13.50 -19.37 -10.18
C LEU A 476 13.08 -19.53 -8.71
N LYS A 477 13.55 -18.66 -7.82
CA LYS A 477 13.20 -18.72 -6.39
C LYS A 477 11.77 -18.26 -6.14
N CYS A 478 11.36 -17.15 -6.73
CA CYS A 478 10.06 -16.52 -6.45
C CYS A 478 8.92 -17.22 -7.19
N ASN A 479 9.17 -17.82 -8.36
CA ASN A 479 8.15 -18.52 -9.14
C ASN A 479 8.13 -20.04 -8.91
N LYS A 480 8.85 -20.55 -7.90
CA LYS A 480 8.95 -22.00 -7.64
C LYS A 480 7.60 -22.69 -7.41
N SER A 481 6.61 -21.97 -6.90
CA SER A 481 5.25 -22.46 -6.65
C SER A 481 4.35 -22.46 -7.90
N LEU A 482 4.76 -21.78 -8.97
CA LEU A 482 4.09 -21.78 -10.27
C LEU A 482 4.66 -22.97 -11.06
N LYS A 483 4.16 -24.16 -10.77
CA LYS A 483 4.49 -25.38 -11.50
C LYS A 483 3.36 -25.78 -12.42
#